data_AF-A0A4Q6ACJ1-F1
#
_entry.id   AF-A0A4Q6ACJ1-F1
#
_cell.length_a   1.000
_cell.length_b   1.000
_cell.length_c   1.000
_cell.angle_alpha   90.00
_cell.angle_beta   90.00
_cell.angle_gamma   90.00
#
_symmetry.space_group_name_H-M   'P 1'
#
loop_
_entity.id
_entity.type
_entity.pdbx_description
1 polymer ?
#
loop_
_entity_poly.entity_id
_entity_poly.type
_entity_poly.pdbx_seq_one_letter_code
_entity_poly.pdbx_strand_id
1 'polypeptide(L)'
;MKKILVVDDNECILEMLKELLELKGFDVQLLSGGRSVEDVVAAEMPDIVLLDILLGKHNGMDICRHIKENPNTSQVPVLMMSAMEKPLNLVGQSTVPDDFIAKPFDIYHLMMKIDRFAA
;
A
#
# COMPACT_ATOMS: atom_id res chain seq x y z
N MET A 1 12.45 -6.34 -12.32
CA MET A 1 12.44 -5.47 -11.13
C MET A 1 11.02 -5.44 -10.64
N LYS A 2 10.76 -5.69 -9.35
CA LYS A 2 9.38 -5.70 -8.85
C LYS A 2 8.89 -4.25 -8.68
N LYS A 3 7.66 -3.97 -9.12
CA LYS A 3 7.03 -2.65 -9.10
C LYS A 3 6.22 -2.48 -7.82
N ILE A 4 6.52 -1.43 -7.06
CA ILE A 4 5.82 -1.05 -5.83
C ILE A 4 5.10 0.28 -6.09
N LEU A 5 3.78 0.30 -5.85
CA LEU A 5 3.02 1.54 -5.78
C LEU A 5 2.93 1.99 -4.32
N VAL A 6 3.40 3.20 -4.01
CA VAL A 6 3.31 3.79 -2.68
C VAL A 6 2.29 4.93 -2.71
N VAL A 7 1.30 4.85 -1.83
CA VAL A 7 0.19 5.81 -1.73
C VAL A 7 0.13 6.38 -0.33
N ASP A 8 0.38 7.68 -0.21
CA ASP A 8 0.45 8.41 1.05
C ASP A 8 0.26 9.90 0.76
N ASP A 9 -0.52 10.65 1.55
CA ASP A 9 -0.69 12.09 1.36
C ASP A 9 0.49 12.91 1.92
N ASN A 10 1.41 12.26 2.64
CA ASN A 10 2.62 12.85 3.16
C ASN A 10 3.82 12.67 2.21
N GLU A 11 4.20 13.75 1.53
CA GLU A 11 5.33 13.77 0.59
C GLU A 11 6.66 13.31 1.22
N CYS A 12 6.91 13.61 2.50
CA CYS A 12 8.13 13.17 3.16
C CYS A 12 8.17 11.64 3.34
N ILE A 13 7.02 10.99 3.59
CA ILE A 13 6.94 9.53 3.68
C ILE A 13 7.15 8.92 2.30
N LEU A 14 6.54 9.48 1.25
CA LEU A 14 6.68 9.01 -0.12
C LEU A 14 8.15 9.03 -0.58
N GLU A 15 8.84 10.15 -0.41
CA GLU A 15 10.24 10.29 -0.83
C GLU A 15 11.16 9.37 -0.02
N MET A 16 10.98 9.29 1.29
CA MET A 16 11.74 8.36 2.14
C MET A 16 11.56 6.90 1.70
N LEU A 17 10.32 6.48 1.43
CA LEU A 17 10.03 5.12 0.98
C LEU A 17 10.60 4.86 -0.42
N LYS A 18 10.53 5.84 -1.31
CA LYS A 18 11.13 5.75 -2.65
C LYS A 18 12.62 5.47 -2.58
N GLU A 19 13.37 6.35 -1.91
CA GLU A 19 14.82 6.21 -1.79
C GLU A 19 15.21 4.85 -1.19
N LEU A 20 14.52 4.45 -0.12
CA LEU A 20 14.77 3.18 0.56
C LEU A 20 14.50 1.96 -0.34
N LEU A 21 13.37 1.93 -1.03
CA LEU A 21 12.95 0.79 -1.84
C LEU A 21 13.72 0.72 -3.17
N GLU A 22 14.02 1.85 -3.80
CA GLU A 22 14.89 1.88 -4.99
C GLU A 22 16.31 1.39 -4.65
N LEU A 23 16.85 1.75 -3.46
CA LEU A 23 18.14 1.22 -2.98
C LEU A 23 18.11 -0.31 -2.80
N LYS A 24 16.93 -0.89 -2.52
CA LYS A 24 16.71 -2.33 -2.43
C LYS A 24 16.43 -2.99 -3.79
N GLY A 25 16.41 -2.22 -4.88
CA GLY A 25 16.24 -2.72 -6.24
C GLY A 25 14.78 -2.88 -6.67
N PHE A 26 13.86 -2.12 -6.09
CA PHE A 26 12.47 -2.05 -6.53
C PHE A 26 12.24 -0.90 -7.52
N ASP A 27 11.25 -1.05 -8.39
CA ASP A 27 10.72 0.04 -9.22
C ASP A 27 9.59 0.73 -8.44
N VAL A 28 9.76 1.99 -8.07
CA VAL A 28 8.84 2.64 -7.12
C VAL A 28 8.06 3.75 -7.80
N GLN A 29 6.75 3.59 -7.80
CA GLN A 29 5.81 4.61 -8.24
C GLN A 29 5.15 5.26 -7.03
N LEU A 30 5.12 6.59 -7.01
CA LEU A 30 4.52 7.37 -5.93
C LEU A 30 3.17 7.95 -6.36
N LEU A 31 2.24 8.02 -5.41
CA LEU A 31 0.94 8.67 -5.59
C LEU A 31 0.52 9.40 -4.31
N SER A 32 0.51 10.74 -4.34
CA SER A 32 0.14 11.59 -3.19
C SER A 32 -1.34 11.97 -3.11
N GLY A 33 -2.13 11.59 -4.12
CA GLY A 33 -3.56 11.90 -4.22
C GLY A 33 -3.97 12.43 -5.60
N GLY A 34 -5.24 12.77 -5.77
CA GLY A 34 -5.79 13.40 -6.98
C GLY A 34 -6.08 12.47 -8.17
N ARG A 35 -5.36 11.36 -8.33
CA ARG A 35 -5.76 10.26 -9.23
C ARG A 35 -6.47 9.15 -8.43
N SER A 36 -7.43 8.48 -9.08
CA SER A 36 -8.01 7.24 -8.58
C SER A 36 -6.88 6.21 -8.42
N VAL A 37 -6.63 5.77 -7.19
CA VAL A 37 -5.60 4.77 -6.90
C VAL A 37 -5.92 3.47 -7.63
N GLU A 38 -7.21 3.15 -7.69
CA GLU A 38 -7.81 2.02 -8.37
C GLU A 38 -7.49 2.03 -9.87
N ASP A 39 -7.56 3.20 -10.51
CA ASP A 39 -7.22 3.34 -11.94
C ASP A 39 -5.74 3.09 -12.18
N VAL A 40 -4.88 3.59 -11.30
CA VAL A 40 -3.42 3.36 -11.38
C VAL A 40 -3.10 1.90 -11.17
N VAL A 41 -3.71 1.24 -10.18
CA VAL A 41 -3.52 -0.20 -9.93
C VAL A 41 -3.98 -1.02 -11.13
N ALA A 42 -5.14 -0.70 -11.72
CA ALA A 42 -5.66 -1.42 -12.89
C ALA A 42 -4.79 -1.21 -14.15
N ALA A 43 -4.20 -0.02 -14.32
CA ALA A 43 -3.36 0.29 -15.47
C ALA A 43 -1.94 -0.28 -15.34
N GLU A 44 -1.34 -0.18 -14.16
CA GLU A 44 0.07 -0.46 -13.93
C GLU A 44 0.34 -1.87 -13.40
N MET A 45 -0.67 -2.51 -12.81
CA MET A 45 -0.62 -3.84 -12.19
C MET A 45 0.65 -4.03 -11.33
N PRO A 46 0.84 -3.23 -10.27
CA PRO A 46 2.03 -3.32 -9.43
C PRO A 46 2.11 -4.69 -8.73
N ASP A 47 3.33 -5.11 -8.40
CA ASP A 47 3.56 -6.35 -7.64
C ASP A 47 3.11 -6.23 -6.18
N ILE A 48 3.06 -5.00 -5.64
CA ILE A 48 2.52 -4.69 -4.31
C ILE A 48 2.12 -3.21 -4.22
N VAL A 49 1.06 -2.93 -3.47
CA VAL A 49 0.64 -1.57 -3.09
C VAL A 49 0.92 -1.35 -1.61
N LEU A 50 1.69 -0.31 -1.28
CA LEU A 50 1.80 0.25 0.06
C LEU A 50 0.78 1.38 0.18
N LEU A 51 -0.26 1.20 1.00
CA LEU A 51 -1.40 2.11 1.03
C LEU A 51 -1.63 2.66 2.44
N ASP A 52 -1.51 3.98 2.60
CA ASP A 52 -1.87 4.61 3.85
C ASP A 52 -3.39 4.57 4.10
N ILE A 53 -3.78 4.39 5.37
CA ILE A 53 -5.20 4.41 5.76
C ILE A 53 -5.80 5.82 5.69
N LEU A 54 -5.03 6.86 6.02
CA LEU A 54 -5.52 8.23 6.18
C LEU A 54 -4.98 9.14 5.07
N LEU A 55 -5.60 9.08 3.90
CA LEU A 55 -5.23 9.88 2.72
C LEU A 55 -5.98 11.22 2.72
N GLY A 56 -5.80 12.02 3.76
CA GLY A 56 -6.44 13.32 3.93
C GLY A 56 -7.97 13.24 3.96
N LYS A 57 -8.61 13.41 2.80
CA LYS A 57 -10.08 13.32 2.63
C LYS A 57 -10.57 11.91 2.27
N HIS A 58 -9.66 11.01 1.91
CA HIS A 58 -9.98 9.66 1.45
C HIS A 58 -9.55 8.62 2.49
N ASN A 59 -10.30 7.53 2.56
CA ASN A 59 -10.03 6.40 3.44
C ASN A 59 -9.38 5.27 2.62
N GLY A 60 -8.12 4.94 2.93
CA GLY A 60 -7.38 3.88 2.27
C GLY A 60 -8.02 2.50 2.40
N MET A 61 -8.82 2.26 3.45
CA MET A 61 -9.58 1.02 3.58
C MET A 61 -10.64 0.85 2.48
N ASP A 62 -11.26 1.95 2.04
CA ASP A 62 -12.25 1.90 0.97
C ASP A 62 -11.56 1.64 -0.37
N ILE A 63 -10.41 2.27 -0.63
CA ILE A 63 -9.58 2.00 -1.82
C ILE A 63 -9.13 0.54 -1.85
N CYS A 64 -8.64 0.02 -0.72
CA CYS A 64 -8.26 -1.39 -0.59
C CYS A 64 -9.43 -2.32 -0.94
N ARG A 65 -10.63 -2.03 -0.44
CA ARG A 65 -11.84 -2.80 -0.77
C ARG A 65 -12.10 -2.80 -2.27
N HIS A 66 -12.07 -1.64 -2.93
CA HIS A 66 -12.30 -1.57 -4.40
C HIS A 66 -11.25 -2.37 -5.18
N ILE A 67 -9.97 -2.31 -4.78
CA ILE A 67 -8.90 -3.12 -5.38
C ILE A 67 -9.20 -4.62 -5.24
N LYS A 68 -9.63 -5.05 -4.05
CA LYS A 68 -9.87 -6.46 -3.70
C LYS A 68 -11.18 -7.03 -4.26
N GLU A 69 -12.21 -6.22 -4.42
CA GLU A 69 -13.50 -6.64 -5.00
C GLU A 69 -13.47 -6.67 -6.53
N ASN A 70 -12.56 -5.94 -7.16
CA ASN A 70 -12.42 -5.94 -8.61
C ASN A 70 -11.65 -7.21 -9.07
N PRO A 71 -12.26 -8.09 -9.88
CA PRO A 71 -11.61 -9.34 -10.33
C PRO A 71 -10.26 -9.11 -11.02
N ASN A 72 -10.08 -7.98 -11.72
CA ASN A 72 -8.87 -7.67 -12.46
C ASN A 72 -7.70 -7.26 -11.56
N THR A 73 -7.98 -6.72 -10.36
CA THR A 73 -6.94 -6.20 -9.44
C THR A 73 -6.89 -6.95 -8.12
N SER A 74 -7.84 -7.86 -7.86
CA SER A 74 -7.96 -8.60 -6.59
C SER A 74 -6.70 -9.37 -6.17
N GLN A 75 -5.88 -9.77 -7.16
CA GLN A 75 -4.63 -10.50 -6.94
C GLN A 75 -3.46 -9.60 -6.52
N VAL A 76 -3.57 -8.29 -6.73
CA VAL A 76 -2.52 -7.34 -6.32
C VAL A 76 -2.50 -7.27 -4.79
N PRO A 77 -1.38 -7.59 -4.13
CA PRO A 77 -1.28 -7.53 -2.69
C PRO A 77 -1.25 -6.08 -2.20
N VAL A 78 -1.98 -5.81 -1.13
CA VAL A 78 -2.10 -4.50 -0.49
C VAL A 78 -1.58 -4.61 0.95
N LEU A 79 -0.46 -3.95 1.22
CA LEU A 79 0.08 -3.75 2.55
C LEU A 79 -0.37 -2.38 3.06
N MET A 80 -1.28 -2.38 4.02
CA MET A 80 -1.79 -1.13 4.59
C MET A 80 -0.80 -0.54 5.60
N MET A 81 -0.57 0.76 5.52
CA MET A 81 0.19 1.52 6.50
C MET A 81 -0.78 2.26 7.43
N SER A 82 -0.61 2.14 8.74
CA SER A 82 -1.54 2.72 9.71
C SER A 82 -0.83 3.38 10.88
N ALA A 83 -1.29 4.55 11.32
CA ALA A 83 -0.88 5.11 12.60
C ALA A 83 -1.41 4.34 13.83
N MET A 84 -2.35 3.41 13.63
CA MET A 84 -2.89 2.54 14.68
C MET A 84 -2.40 1.11 14.48
N GLU A 85 -2.10 0.39 15.57
CA GLU A 85 -1.53 -0.96 15.47
C GLU A 85 -2.42 -1.95 14.70
N LYS A 86 -3.75 -1.81 14.81
CA LYS A 86 -4.77 -2.42 13.95
C LYS A 86 -6.03 -1.55 13.99
N PRO A 87 -6.63 -1.13 12.86
CA PRO A 87 -7.95 -0.51 12.92
C PRO A 87 -8.93 -1.55 13.50
N LEU A 88 -9.46 -1.29 14.70
CA LEU A 88 -10.36 -2.20 15.45
C LEU A 88 -11.61 -2.63 14.66
N ASN A 89 -11.90 -1.97 13.53
CA ASN A 89 -13.10 -2.14 12.71
C ASN A 89 -13.00 -3.23 11.62
N LEU A 90 -11.95 -4.06 11.64
CA LEU A 90 -11.78 -5.16 10.67
C LEU A 90 -12.51 -6.44 11.09
N VAL A 91 -12.99 -6.53 12.34
CA VAL A 91 -13.74 -7.68 12.82
C VAL A 91 -15.09 -7.75 12.10
N GLY A 92 -15.22 -8.64 11.12
CA GLY A 92 -16.45 -8.89 10.37
C GLY A 92 -16.51 -8.36 8.94
N GLN A 93 -15.43 -7.78 8.40
CA GLN A 93 -15.36 -7.43 6.97
C GLN A 93 -14.76 -8.59 6.16
N SER A 94 -15.43 -8.99 5.08
CA SER A 94 -15.02 -10.09 4.20
C SER A 94 -13.81 -9.77 3.31
N THR A 95 -13.51 -8.47 3.14
CA THR A 95 -12.41 -7.96 2.31
C THR A 95 -11.40 -7.27 3.22
N VAL A 96 -10.31 -7.96 3.51
CA VAL A 96 -9.23 -7.48 4.38
C VAL A 96 -7.98 -7.35 3.51
N PRO A 97 -7.18 -6.28 3.67
CA PRO A 97 -5.85 -6.22 3.04
C PRO A 97 -5.00 -7.43 3.43
N ASP A 98 -3.98 -7.71 2.64
CA ASP A 98 -3.15 -8.90 2.82
C ASP A 98 -2.28 -8.80 4.06
N ASP A 99 -1.86 -7.60 4.44
CA ASP A 99 -1.15 -7.35 5.70
C ASP A 99 -1.25 -5.87 6.12
N PHE A 100 -0.78 -5.57 7.34
CA PHE A 100 -0.68 -4.22 7.92
C PHE A 100 0.72 -3.95 8.44
N ILE A 101 1.12 -2.69 8.41
CA ILE A 101 2.29 -2.18 9.12
C ILE A 101 1.96 -0.89 9.86
N ALA A 102 2.34 -0.81 11.13
CA ALA A 102 2.12 0.36 11.96
C ALA A 102 3.18 1.43 11.70
N LYS A 103 2.76 2.70 11.65
CA LYS A 103 3.60 3.89 11.63
C LYS A 103 3.84 4.37 13.09
N PRO A 104 5.06 4.77 13.46
CA PRO A 104 6.29 4.68 12.67
C PRO A 104 6.71 3.22 12.48
N PHE A 105 7.16 2.85 11.29
CA PHE A 105 7.61 1.50 10.98
C PHE A 105 9.13 1.38 11.02
N ASP A 106 9.60 0.25 11.52
CA ASP A 106 10.98 -0.19 11.35
C ASP A 106 11.21 -0.67 9.91
N ILE A 107 12.34 -0.25 9.33
CA ILE A 107 12.70 -0.56 7.93
C ILE A 107 12.84 -2.07 7.73
N TYR A 108 13.45 -2.79 8.68
CA TYR A 108 13.62 -4.22 8.56
C TYR A 108 12.26 -4.95 8.58
N HIS A 109 11.35 -4.51 9.45
CA HIS A 109 9.99 -5.02 9.48
C HIS A 109 9.20 -4.73 8.20
N LEU A 110 9.35 -3.53 7.63
CA LEU A 110 8.75 -3.20 6.33
C LEU A 110 9.27 -4.13 5.23
N MET A 111 10.59 -4.30 5.14
CA MET A 111 11.19 -5.18 4.13
C MET A 111 10.73 -6.63 4.29
N MET A 112 10.70 -7.16 5.51
CA MET A 112 10.19 -8.51 5.76
C MET A 112 8.76 -8.70 5.26
N LYS A 113 7.89 -7.69 5.38
CA LYS A 113 6.51 -7.77 4.87
C LYS A 113 6.47 -7.70 3.34
N ILE A 114 7.24 -6.79 2.74
CA ILE A 114 7.33 -6.65 1.28
C ILE A 114 7.84 -7.96 0.66
N ASP A 115 8.91 -8.54 1.21
CA ASP A 115 9.55 -9.76 0.70
C ASP A 115 8.61 -10.98 0.69
N ARG A 116 7.58 -11.02 1.57
CA ARG A 116 6.56 -12.09 1.56
C ARG A 116 5.68 -12.07 0.32
N PHE A 117 5.47 -10.90 -0.27
CA PHE A 117 4.69 -10.69 -1.49
C PHE A 117 5.60 -10.54 -2.72
N ALA A 118 6.85 -10.15 -2.48
CA ALA A 118 7.90 -9.97 -3.46
C ALA A 118 8.75 -11.25 -3.69
N ALA A 119 8.38 -12.41 -3.15
CA ALA A 119 8.96 -13.72 -3.50
C ALA A 119 8.50 -14.28 -4.85
#